data_AF-A0A936TEF9-F1
#
_entry.id   AF-A0A936TEF9-F1
#
_cell.length_a   1.000
_cell.length_b   1.000
_cell.length_c   1.000
_cell.angle_alpha   90.00
_cell.angle_beta   90.00
_cell.angle_gamma   90.00
#
_symmetry.space_group_name_H-M   'P 1'
#
loop_
_entity.id
_entity.type
_entity.pdbx_description
1 polymer ?
#
loop_
_entity_poly.entity_id
_entity_poly.type
_entity_poly.pdbx_seq_one_letter_code
_entity_poly.pdbx_strand_id
1 'polypeptide(L)'
;MGRTRFVVVIGVVALLLGACGDETSNSGAGSSGTSDRTSEDQAYVDELTGAIQSSSGQDDSIPKDQAQCWVDDMVDGIGVDKMKEAGFTPEAMSGNGDQVDFKKLSEGDRKVVADSFTECVDLKQVFMESLDSSGQDLTPEMKECFEGIDWKVIEQSFAEMILSGDDLDENDPAMAPLLGCMMMGLGDMGMEDMDTSTTIG
;
A
#
# COMPACT_ATOMS: atom_id res chain seq x y z
N MET A 1 52.28 5.16 32.77
CA MET A 1 52.66 4.91 31.37
C MET A 1 53.02 3.44 31.20
N GLY A 2 52.33 2.76 30.27
CA GLY A 2 52.65 1.42 29.75
C GLY A 2 52.02 0.25 30.52
N ARG A 3 51.48 -0.80 29.89
CA ARG A 3 51.16 -1.09 28.48
C ARG A 3 50.27 -2.34 28.48
N THR A 4 49.26 -2.35 27.62
CA THR A 4 48.33 -3.44 27.27
C THR A 4 48.99 -4.79 26.96
N ARG A 5 48.26 -5.92 27.14
CA ARG A 5 47.98 -7.05 26.18
C ARG A 5 46.89 -7.99 26.78
N PHE A 6 45.63 -7.96 26.30
CA PHE A 6 44.98 -8.93 25.38
C PHE A 6 45.09 -10.42 25.77
N VAL A 7 43.97 -11.10 26.04
CA VAL A 7 43.44 -12.28 25.30
C VAL A 7 41.93 -12.44 25.57
N VAL A 8 41.18 -12.54 24.47
CA VAL A 8 39.74 -12.81 24.32
C VAL A 8 39.46 -14.31 24.53
N VAL A 9 38.54 -14.66 25.44
CA VAL A 9 37.80 -15.93 25.44
C VAL A 9 36.47 -15.67 26.15
N ILE A 10 35.34 -16.11 25.57
CA ILE A 10 34.00 -16.38 26.11
C ILE A 10 33.05 -16.10 24.93
N GLY A 11 32.27 -17.02 24.40
CA GLY A 11 31.93 -18.37 24.79
C GLY A 11 30.66 -18.69 24.00
N VAL A 12 30.72 -19.70 23.14
CA VAL A 12 29.55 -20.18 22.39
C VAL A 12 28.57 -20.76 23.40
N VAL A 13 27.41 -20.12 23.58
CA VAL A 13 26.25 -20.71 24.26
C VAL A 13 25.15 -20.91 23.23
N ALA A 14 25.12 -22.12 22.67
CA ALA A 14 23.95 -22.65 22.03
C ALA A 14 22.94 -23.03 23.13
N LEU A 15 21.76 -22.41 23.14
CA LEU A 15 20.60 -22.88 23.89
C LEU A 15 19.43 -23.02 22.92
N LEU A 16 19.27 -24.25 22.44
CA LEU A 16 18.05 -24.79 21.86
C LEU A 16 17.04 -25.02 22.98
N LEU A 17 15.91 -24.33 22.99
CA LEU A 17 14.65 -24.81 23.59
C LEU A 17 13.46 -24.14 22.90
N GLY A 18 12.80 -24.88 22.01
CA GLY A 18 11.40 -24.67 21.67
C GLY A 18 10.58 -25.83 22.24
N ALA A 19 9.64 -25.54 23.15
CA ALA A 19 8.37 -26.26 23.38
C ALA A 19 7.66 -25.73 24.66
N CYS A 20 6.46 -25.16 24.46
CA CYS A 20 5.19 -25.29 25.21
C CYS A 20 5.18 -25.39 26.76
N GLY A 21 4.45 -24.48 27.44
CA GLY A 21 3.99 -24.67 28.83
C GLY A 21 3.47 -23.44 29.58
N ASP A 22 2.23 -23.04 29.29
CA ASP A 22 1.15 -22.45 30.15
C ASP A 22 1.36 -21.27 31.15
N GLU A 23 0.59 -20.21 30.87
CA GLU A 23 -0.09 -19.22 31.75
C GLU A 23 0.70 -18.15 32.52
N THR A 24 0.92 -17.00 31.85
CA THR A 24 0.68 -15.63 32.37
C THR A 24 0.85 -14.65 31.21
N SER A 25 -0.15 -13.80 31.00
CA SER A 25 -0.25 -12.79 29.95
C SER A 25 1.06 -12.09 29.61
N ASN A 26 1.57 -12.28 28.40
CA ASN A 26 2.45 -11.31 27.75
C ASN A 26 2.47 -11.56 26.23
N SER A 27 1.63 -10.84 25.50
CA SER A 27 1.70 -10.73 24.04
C SER A 27 3.02 -10.04 23.69
N GLY A 28 3.93 -10.79 23.08
CA GLY A 28 5.23 -10.28 22.65
C GLY A 28 5.75 -11.11 21.50
N ALA A 29 5.12 -11.00 20.34
CA ALA A 29 5.68 -11.40 19.06
C ALA A 29 5.94 -10.11 18.28
N GLY A 30 7.19 -9.67 18.27
CA GLY A 30 7.60 -8.42 17.63
C GLY A 30 7.49 -8.50 16.12
N SER A 31 6.93 -7.44 15.54
CA SER A 31 7.39 -6.89 14.27
C SER A 31 7.77 -5.43 14.54
N SER A 32 8.93 -5.05 14.04
CA SER A 32 9.70 -3.86 14.34
C SER A 32 8.92 -2.56 14.10
N GLY A 33 8.86 -1.67 15.11
CA GLY A 33 8.42 -0.28 14.91
C GLY A 33 7.69 0.40 16.06
N THR A 34 7.34 -0.29 17.16
CA THR A 34 6.57 0.37 18.24
C THR A 34 7.46 1.24 19.13
N SER A 35 7.72 2.47 18.70
CA SER A 35 8.18 3.54 19.60
C SER A 35 6.95 4.05 20.36
N ASP A 36 6.83 3.72 21.65
CA ASP A 36 5.93 4.36 22.64
C ASP A 36 4.57 4.90 22.11
N ARG A 37 3.79 4.10 21.38
CA ARG A 37 2.41 4.46 21.01
C ARG A 37 1.46 4.27 22.18
N THR A 38 0.58 5.24 22.39
CA THR A 38 -0.50 5.10 23.37
C THR A 38 -1.59 4.16 22.82
N SER A 39 -2.40 3.57 23.71
CA SER A 39 -3.56 2.78 23.28
C SER A 39 -4.57 3.60 22.46
N GLU A 40 -4.56 4.92 22.62
CA GLU A 40 -5.43 5.84 21.88
C GLU A 40 -4.93 6.06 20.45
N ASP A 41 -3.61 6.06 20.24
CA ASP A 41 -3.01 6.14 18.90
C ASP A 41 -3.31 4.87 18.10
N GLN A 42 -3.21 3.70 18.73
CA GLN A 42 -3.51 2.43 18.07
C GLN A 42 -5.00 2.35 17.67
N ALA A 43 -5.90 2.81 18.54
CA ALA A 43 -7.33 2.85 18.22
C ALA A 43 -7.62 3.77 17.03
N TYR A 44 -6.93 4.91 16.95
CA TYR A 44 -7.05 5.82 15.81
C TYR A 44 -6.55 5.20 14.50
N VAL A 45 -5.41 4.49 14.54
CA VAL A 45 -4.87 3.75 13.37
C VAL A 45 -5.88 2.70 12.89
N ASP A 46 -6.45 1.92 13.81
CA ASP A 46 -7.41 0.86 13.49
C ASP A 46 -8.70 1.44 12.86
N GLU A 47 -9.20 2.55 13.40
CA GLU A 47 -10.39 3.24 12.87
C GLU A 47 -10.16 3.82 11.48
N LEU A 48 -9.02 4.49 11.24
CA LEU A 48 -8.66 5.01 9.92
C LEU A 48 -8.48 3.90 8.89
N THR A 49 -7.77 2.83 9.28
CA THR A 49 -7.56 1.67 8.42
C THR A 49 -8.91 1.08 8.01
N GLY A 50 -9.81 0.85 8.96
CA GLY A 50 -11.16 0.35 8.67
C GLY A 50 -11.98 1.27 7.78
N ALA A 51 -11.82 2.58 7.92
CA ALA A 51 -12.48 3.56 7.06
C ALA A 51 -11.98 3.53 5.61
N ILE A 52 -10.66 3.43 5.40
CA ILE A 52 -10.05 3.29 4.07
C ILE A 52 -10.55 2.01 3.38
N GLN A 53 -10.67 0.90 4.13
CA GLN A 53 -11.24 -0.34 3.61
C GLN A 53 -12.73 -0.22 3.25
N SER A 54 -13.45 0.65 3.94
CA SER A 54 -14.89 0.83 3.74
C SER A 54 -15.23 1.87 2.66
N SER A 55 -14.27 2.70 2.26
CA SER A 55 -14.45 3.79 1.29
C SER A 55 -14.50 3.27 -0.15
N SER A 56 -13.76 2.21 -0.42
CA SER A 56 -13.69 1.53 -1.70
C SER A 56 -14.78 0.46 -1.67
N GLY A 57 -15.93 0.77 -2.27
CA GLY A 57 -17.06 -0.14 -2.32
C GLY A 57 -16.71 -1.43 -3.05
N GLN A 58 -16.28 -2.44 -2.29
CA GLN A 58 -16.12 -3.86 -2.66
C GLN A 58 -15.54 -4.08 -4.07
N ASP A 59 -14.21 -4.19 -4.14
CA ASP A 59 -13.38 -5.01 -5.07
C ASP A 59 -12.06 -4.31 -5.47
N ASP A 60 -11.95 -2.99 -5.28
CA ASP A 60 -10.75 -2.17 -5.59
C ASP A 60 -10.05 -1.61 -4.33
N SER A 61 -10.32 -2.19 -3.17
CA SER A 61 -9.83 -1.68 -1.89
C SER A 61 -8.36 -1.99 -1.66
N ILE A 62 -7.61 -1.00 -1.17
CA ILE A 62 -6.26 -1.19 -0.66
C ILE A 62 -6.29 -2.32 0.40
N PRO A 63 -5.42 -3.35 0.29
CA PRO A 63 -5.31 -4.43 1.26
C PRO A 63 -5.13 -3.91 2.68
N LYS A 64 -5.69 -4.63 3.66
CA LYS A 64 -5.70 -4.18 5.06
C LYS A 64 -4.30 -3.86 5.58
N ASP A 65 -3.35 -4.71 5.24
CA ASP A 65 -1.95 -4.62 5.62
C ASP A 65 -1.26 -3.40 5.00
N GLN A 66 -1.56 -3.09 3.74
CA GLN A 66 -1.05 -1.88 3.08
C GLN A 66 -1.68 -0.61 3.67
N ALA A 67 -2.99 -0.61 3.91
CA ALA A 67 -3.68 0.51 4.54
C ALA A 67 -3.19 0.74 5.97
N GLN A 68 -2.98 -0.35 6.73
CA GLN A 68 -2.44 -0.26 8.09
C GLN A 68 -1.01 0.27 8.07
N CYS A 69 -0.14 -0.22 7.16
CA CYS A 69 1.22 0.30 6.99
C CYS A 69 1.19 1.81 6.72
N TRP A 70 0.35 2.25 5.78
CA TRP A 70 0.26 3.66 5.40
C TRP A 70 -0.18 4.54 6.59
N VAL A 71 -1.20 4.12 7.33
CA VAL A 71 -1.70 4.86 8.50
C VAL A 71 -0.69 4.83 9.64
N ASP A 72 -0.02 3.71 9.89
CA ASP A 72 1.04 3.60 10.88
C ASP A 72 2.20 4.55 10.56
N ASP A 73 2.68 4.61 9.31
CA ASP A 73 3.81 5.45 8.95
C ASP A 73 3.45 6.95 9.01
N MET A 74 2.23 7.33 8.62
CA MET A 74 1.72 8.69 8.81
C MET A 74 1.65 9.08 10.29
N VAL A 75 1.14 8.20 11.16
CA VAL A 75 1.06 8.48 12.60
C VAL A 75 2.45 8.57 13.24
N ASP A 76 3.42 7.76 12.78
CA ASP A 76 4.80 7.80 13.29
C ASP A 76 5.55 9.05 12.83
N GLY A 77 5.34 9.51 11.60
CA GLY A 77 6.02 10.68 11.06
C GLY A 77 5.35 12.02 11.42
N ILE A 78 4.02 12.08 11.47
CA ILE A 78 3.24 13.33 11.62
C ILE A 78 2.68 13.47 13.05
N GLY A 79 2.21 12.37 13.62
CA GLY A 79 1.51 12.31 14.90
C GLY A 79 -0.01 12.46 14.78
N VAL A 80 -0.74 11.77 15.66
CA VAL A 80 -2.21 11.69 15.65
C VAL A 80 -2.88 13.07 15.74
N ASP A 81 -2.38 13.96 16.61
CA ASP A 81 -2.99 15.27 16.82
C ASP A 81 -3.01 16.12 15.54
N LYS A 82 -1.88 16.17 14.84
CA LYS A 82 -1.77 16.91 13.57
C LYS A 82 -2.60 16.27 12.46
N MET A 83 -2.66 14.94 12.40
CA MET A 83 -3.50 14.24 11.43
C MET A 83 -4.98 14.58 11.65
N LYS A 84 -5.46 14.55 12.89
CA LYS A 84 -6.82 14.97 13.25
C LYS A 84 -7.09 16.44 12.89
N GLU A 85 -6.15 17.35 13.18
CA GLU A 85 -6.28 18.77 12.80
C GLU A 85 -6.36 18.98 11.29
N ALA A 86 -5.60 18.19 10.53
CA ALA A 86 -5.63 18.16 9.07
C ALA A 86 -6.88 17.50 8.49
N GLY A 87 -7.77 16.94 9.32
CA GLY A 87 -9.02 16.34 8.87
C GLY A 87 -8.90 14.88 8.46
N PHE A 88 -7.83 14.18 8.85
CA PHE A 88 -7.76 12.73 8.73
C PHE A 88 -8.71 12.10 9.76
N THR A 89 -9.98 11.99 9.40
CA THR A 89 -11.00 11.29 10.22
C THR A 89 -11.51 10.05 9.50
N PRO A 90 -12.07 9.08 10.22
CA PRO A 90 -12.74 7.94 9.60
C PRO A 90 -13.85 8.36 8.63
N GLU A 91 -14.57 9.45 8.91
CA GLU A 91 -15.59 9.96 7.97
C GLU A 91 -14.97 10.50 6.69
N ALA A 92 -13.88 11.27 6.80
CA ALA A 92 -13.14 11.78 5.64
C ALA A 92 -12.60 10.64 4.77
N MET A 93 -12.00 9.62 5.40
CA MET A 93 -11.41 8.48 4.71
C MET A 93 -12.43 7.54 4.10
N SER A 94 -13.62 7.43 4.69
CA SER A 94 -14.74 6.66 4.13
C SER A 94 -15.51 7.39 3.02
N GLY A 95 -15.13 8.63 2.69
CA GLY A 95 -15.83 9.46 1.70
C GLY A 95 -17.18 10.02 2.18
N ASN A 96 -17.49 9.89 3.48
CA ASN A 96 -18.75 10.33 4.10
C ASN A 96 -18.61 11.63 4.91
N GLY A 97 -17.42 12.25 4.91
CA GLY A 97 -17.09 13.42 5.72
C GLY A 97 -16.42 14.55 4.93
N ASP A 98 -15.95 15.55 5.67
CA ASP A 98 -15.14 16.64 5.11
C ASP A 98 -13.81 16.08 4.56
N GLN A 99 -13.39 16.55 3.39
CA GLN A 99 -12.11 16.11 2.81
C GLN A 99 -10.92 16.55 3.69
N VAL A 100 -9.85 15.76 3.62
CA VAL A 100 -8.58 16.08 4.26
C VAL A 100 -8.04 17.42 3.75
N ASP A 101 -7.70 18.31 4.67
CA ASP A 101 -7.11 19.62 4.36
C ASP A 101 -5.58 19.54 4.44
N PHE A 102 -4.97 19.09 3.34
CA PHE A 102 -3.51 19.00 3.19
C PHE A 102 -2.78 20.35 3.30
N LYS A 103 -3.50 21.49 3.30
CA LYS A 103 -2.90 22.81 3.53
C LYS A 103 -2.59 23.06 5.00
N LYS A 104 -3.23 22.33 5.92
CA LYS A 104 -2.91 22.38 7.36
C LYS A 104 -1.65 21.60 7.71
N LEU A 105 -1.26 20.66 6.85
CA LEU A 105 0.01 19.96 6.96
C LEU A 105 1.16 20.85 6.48
N SER A 106 2.30 20.75 7.18
CA SER A 106 3.53 21.36 6.69
C SER A 106 4.02 20.66 5.42
N GLU A 107 4.92 21.30 4.67
CA GLU A 107 5.53 20.67 3.49
C GLU A 107 6.26 19.37 3.84
N GLY A 108 6.88 19.30 5.01
CA GLY A 108 7.50 18.07 5.53
C GLY A 108 6.47 16.99 5.87
N ASP A 109 5.36 17.36 6.52
CA ASP A 109 4.30 16.40 6.87
C ASP A 109 3.59 15.87 5.60
N ARG A 110 3.37 16.72 4.58
CA ARG A 110 2.86 16.29 3.27
C ARG A 110 3.81 15.30 2.59
N LYS A 111 5.12 15.55 2.66
CA LYS A 111 6.11 14.63 2.12
C LYS A 111 6.05 13.27 2.84
N VAL A 112 5.84 13.24 4.15
CA VAL A 112 5.62 11.99 4.88
C VAL A 112 4.40 11.26 4.30
N VAL A 113 3.23 11.90 4.17
CA VAL A 113 2.03 11.24 3.61
C VAL A 113 2.30 10.59 2.25
N ALA A 114 2.99 11.30 1.35
CA ALA A 114 3.31 10.79 0.02
C ALA A 114 4.35 9.67 0.06
N ASP A 115 5.44 9.83 0.82
CA ASP A 115 6.47 8.80 0.95
C ASP A 115 5.86 7.52 1.56
N SER A 116 5.09 7.66 2.65
CA SER A 116 4.36 6.57 3.31
C SER A 116 3.43 5.83 2.33
N PHE A 117 2.74 6.55 1.44
CA PHE A 117 1.88 5.92 0.44
C PHE A 117 2.70 5.07 -0.53
N THR A 118 3.77 5.62 -1.09
CA THR A 118 4.63 4.89 -2.04
C THR A 118 5.42 3.73 -1.43
N GLU A 119 5.68 3.77 -0.12
CA GLU A 119 6.39 2.71 0.59
C GLU A 119 5.46 1.58 1.07
N CYS A 120 4.21 1.90 1.40
CA CYS A 120 3.25 0.95 1.97
C CYS A 120 2.23 0.41 0.96
N VAL A 121 1.87 1.16 -0.07
CA VAL A 121 0.83 0.80 -1.03
C VAL A 121 1.48 0.33 -2.33
N ASP A 122 1.29 -0.95 -2.64
CA ASP A 122 1.69 -1.54 -3.92
C ASP A 122 0.51 -1.41 -4.88
N LEU A 123 0.51 -0.32 -5.66
CA LEU A 123 -0.58 -0.05 -6.61
C LEU A 123 -0.66 -1.13 -7.70
N LYS A 124 0.46 -1.78 -8.05
CA LYS A 124 0.44 -2.90 -8.99
C LYS A 124 -0.36 -4.04 -8.41
N GLN A 125 -0.10 -4.41 -7.15
CA GLN A 125 -0.86 -5.46 -6.49
C GLN A 125 -2.35 -5.12 -6.40
N VAL A 126 -2.67 -3.91 -5.92
CA VAL A 126 -4.07 -3.44 -5.81
C VAL A 126 -4.78 -3.51 -7.16
N PHE A 127 -4.13 -3.05 -8.22
CA PHE A 127 -4.70 -3.05 -9.56
C PHE A 127 -4.87 -4.46 -10.13
N MET A 128 -3.90 -5.37 -9.90
CA MET A 128 -4.03 -6.76 -10.35
C MET A 128 -5.13 -7.52 -9.59
N GLU A 129 -5.25 -7.31 -8.28
CA GLU A 129 -6.31 -7.90 -7.46
C GLU A 129 -7.71 -7.37 -7.84
N SER A 130 -7.80 -6.08 -8.16
CA SER A 130 -9.00 -5.45 -8.72
C SER A 130 -9.43 -6.12 -10.03
N LEU A 131 -8.50 -6.32 -10.96
CA LEU A 131 -8.79 -6.96 -12.24
C LEU A 131 -9.22 -8.41 -12.07
N ASP A 132 -8.53 -9.18 -11.23
CA ASP A 132 -8.89 -10.56 -10.91
C ASP A 132 -10.29 -10.63 -10.25
N SER A 133 -10.63 -9.67 -9.39
CA SER A 133 -11.93 -9.60 -8.69
C SER A 133 -13.07 -9.17 -9.63
N SER A 134 -12.78 -8.29 -10.59
CA SER A 134 -13.73 -7.85 -11.62
C SER A 134 -14.16 -8.97 -12.59
N GLY A 135 -13.46 -10.12 -12.56
CA GLY A 135 -13.72 -11.26 -13.43
C GLY A 135 -13.32 -11.02 -14.88
N GLN A 136 -12.53 -10.00 -15.16
CA GLN A 136 -11.94 -9.80 -16.49
C GLN A 136 -10.73 -10.72 -16.66
N ASP A 137 -10.85 -11.70 -17.56
CA ASP A 137 -9.71 -12.52 -17.96
C ASP A 137 -8.69 -11.64 -18.70
N LEU A 138 -7.62 -11.28 -17.99
CA LEU A 138 -6.48 -10.59 -18.58
C LEU A 138 -5.74 -11.56 -19.51
N THR A 139 -5.64 -11.18 -20.79
CA THR A 139 -4.83 -11.92 -21.75
C THR A 139 -3.36 -11.90 -21.32
N PRO A 140 -2.55 -12.90 -21.71
CA PRO A 140 -1.11 -12.91 -21.43
C PRO A 140 -0.41 -11.63 -21.91
N GLU A 141 -0.84 -11.07 -23.04
CA GLU A 141 -0.31 -9.81 -23.61
C GLU A 141 -0.68 -8.60 -22.74
N MET A 142 -1.88 -8.55 -22.16
CA MET A 142 -2.23 -7.51 -21.19
C MET A 142 -1.34 -7.62 -19.94
N LYS A 143 -1.09 -8.83 -19.43
CA LYS A 143 -0.24 -9.04 -18.25
C LYS A 143 1.21 -8.62 -18.51
N GLU A 144 1.78 -9.00 -19.65
CA GLU A 144 3.12 -8.55 -20.05
C GLU A 144 3.19 -7.03 -20.22
N CYS A 145 2.14 -6.42 -20.78
CA CYS A 145 2.06 -4.97 -20.89
C CYS A 145 2.05 -4.29 -19.51
N PHE A 146 1.22 -4.77 -18.57
CA PHE A 146 1.18 -4.25 -17.20
C PHE A 146 2.49 -4.47 -16.44
N GLU A 147 3.19 -5.58 -16.66
CA GLU A 147 4.52 -5.82 -16.08
C GLU A 147 5.58 -4.84 -16.62
N GLY A 148 5.40 -4.33 -17.83
CA GLY A 148 6.28 -3.33 -18.44
C GLY A 148 6.03 -1.89 -18.00
N ILE A 149 4.95 -1.63 -17.25
CA ILE A 149 4.63 -0.30 -16.73
C ILE A 149 5.56 0.05 -15.56
N ASP A 150 6.04 1.29 -15.53
CA ASP A 150 6.72 1.84 -14.36
C ASP A 150 5.69 2.26 -13.30
N TRP A 151 5.26 1.29 -12.49
CA TRP A 151 4.27 1.49 -11.43
C TRP A 151 4.70 2.52 -10.39
N LYS A 152 6.00 2.73 -10.20
CA LYS A 152 6.51 3.74 -9.28
C LYS A 152 6.19 5.16 -9.72
N VAL A 153 6.16 5.41 -11.03
CA VAL A 153 5.74 6.71 -11.55
C VAL A 153 4.27 6.94 -11.28
N ILE A 154 3.44 5.90 -11.42
CA ILE A 154 2.00 5.95 -11.12
C ILE A 154 1.77 6.16 -9.61
N GLU A 155 2.48 5.42 -8.76
CA GLU A 155 2.44 5.59 -7.30
C GLU A 155 2.81 7.01 -6.88
N GLN A 156 3.86 7.59 -7.48
CA GLN A 156 4.26 8.97 -7.22
C GLN A 156 3.20 9.97 -7.67
N SER A 157 2.64 9.81 -8.87
CA SER A 157 1.55 10.66 -9.35
C SER A 157 0.31 10.56 -8.46
N PHE A 158 -0.02 9.36 -7.99
CA PHE A 158 -1.14 9.14 -7.07
C PHE A 158 -0.87 9.76 -5.69
N ALA A 159 0.36 9.67 -5.20
CA ALA A 159 0.76 10.34 -3.96
C ALA A 159 0.68 11.87 -4.10
N GLU A 160 1.10 12.44 -5.23
CA GLU A 160 0.97 13.88 -5.51
C GLU A 160 -0.51 14.32 -5.62
N MET A 161 -1.35 13.49 -6.26
CA MET A 161 -2.80 13.67 -6.34
C MET A 161 -3.47 13.69 -4.96
N ILE A 162 -3.11 12.75 -4.07
CA ILE A 162 -3.57 12.77 -2.68
C ILE A 162 -3.22 14.11 -2.03
N LEU A 163 -2.02 14.64 -2.27
CA LEU A 163 -1.57 15.90 -1.67
C LEU A 163 -2.20 17.16 -2.28
N SER A 164 -2.51 17.15 -3.58
CA SER A 164 -3.16 18.27 -4.26
C SER A 164 -4.66 18.30 -3.99
N GLY A 165 -5.27 17.14 -3.73
CA GLY A 165 -6.71 16.98 -3.61
C GLY A 165 -7.44 17.12 -4.96
N ASP A 166 -6.70 17.11 -6.06
CA ASP A 166 -7.25 17.07 -7.41
C ASP A 166 -7.37 15.60 -7.84
N ASP A 167 -8.55 15.18 -8.30
CA ASP A 167 -8.76 13.82 -8.81
C ASP A 167 -7.92 13.60 -10.10
N LEU A 168 -7.34 12.41 -10.26
CA LEU A 168 -6.76 12.00 -11.54
C LEU A 168 -7.90 11.91 -12.54
N ASP A 169 -7.83 12.74 -13.57
CA ASP A 169 -8.76 12.63 -14.67
C ASP A 169 -8.38 11.46 -15.58
N GLU A 170 -9.36 10.95 -16.33
CA GLU A 170 -9.16 9.85 -17.28
C GLU A 170 -8.11 10.16 -18.39
N ASN A 171 -7.73 11.43 -18.54
CA ASN A 171 -6.70 11.88 -19.48
C ASN A 171 -5.33 12.09 -18.82
N ASP A 172 -5.19 11.78 -17.52
CA ASP A 172 -3.92 11.94 -16.84
C ASP A 172 -2.86 11.03 -17.49
N PRO A 173 -1.66 11.56 -17.80
CA PRO A 173 -0.57 10.78 -18.38
C PRO A 173 -0.18 9.55 -17.55
N ALA A 174 -0.46 9.52 -16.24
CA ALA A 174 -0.26 8.36 -15.39
C ALA A 174 -1.21 7.19 -15.71
N MET A 175 -2.41 7.47 -16.22
CA MET A 175 -3.42 6.47 -16.60
C MET A 175 -3.28 6.01 -18.05
N ALA A 176 -2.64 6.80 -18.92
CA ALA A 176 -2.38 6.48 -20.31
C ALA A 176 -1.73 5.08 -20.55
N PRO A 177 -0.70 4.65 -19.79
CA PRO A 177 -0.12 3.32 -19.98
C PRO A 177 -1.10 2.19 -19.62
N LEU A 178 -1.93 2.37 -18.59
CA LEU A 178 -2.95 1.39 -18.19
C LEU A 178 -4.04 1.23 -19.26
N LEU A 179 -4.54 2.35 -19.78
CA LEU A 179 -5.48 2.39 -20.91
C LEU A 179 -4.89 1.78 -22.18
N GLY A 180 -3.60 2.02 -22.44
CA GLY A 180 -2.87 1.42 -23.55
C GLY A 180 -2.81 -0.11 -23.47
N CYS A 181 -2.54 -0.65 -22.29
CA CYS A 181 -2.53 -2.10 -22.07
C CYS A 181 -3.91 -2.74 -22.23
N MET A 182 -4.96 -2.11 -21.70
CA MET A 182 -6.34 -2.60 -21.90
C MET A 182 -6.78 -2.54 -23.37
N MET A 183 -6.39 -1.50 -24.11
CA MET A 183 -6.70 -1.37 -25.55
C MET A 183 -6.00 -2.43 -26.40
N MET A 184 -4.79 -2.86 -26.04
CA MET A 184 -4.07 -3.90 -26.79
C MET A 184 -4.77 -5.26 -26.74
N GLY A 185 -5.32 -5.68 -25.60
CA GLY A 185 -6.01 -6.96 -25.53
C GLY A 185 -7.42 -6.98 -26.15
N LEU A 186 -8.00 -5.84 -26.52
CA LEU A 186 -9.23 -5.76 -27.33
C LEU A 186 -8.96 -5.90 -28.84
N GLY A 187 -7.71 -5.72 -29.27
CA GLY A 187 -7.31 -5.80 -30.68
C GLY A 187 -7.26 -7.22 -31.24
N ASP A 188 -7.09 -8.23 -30.39
CA ASP A 188 -6.84 -9.61 -30.83
C ASP A 188 -8.07 -10.56 -30.70
N MET A 189 -9.16 -10.12 -30.07
CA MET A 189 -10.46 -10.84 -30.10
C MET A 189 -11.14 -10.84 -31.49
N GLY A 190 -10.43 -10.41 -32.54
CA GLY A 190 -10.92 -10.32 -33.91
C GLY A 190 -10.33 -11.33 -34.89
N MET A 191 -9.36 -12.18 -34.50
CA MET A 191 -8.64 -13.00 -35.48
C MET A 191 -8.39 -14.48 -35.14
N GLU A 192 -8.79 -14.97 -33.96
CA GLU A 192 -8.53 -16.38 -33.60
C GLU A 192 -9.64 -17.38 -34.00
N ASP A 193 -10.81 -16.92 -34.46
CA ASP A 193 -11.91 -17.80 -34.93
C ASP A 193 -12.01 -17.98 -36.46
N MET A 194 -11.00 -17.56 -37.24
CA MET A 194 -11.02 -17.67 -38.71
C MET A 194 -9.99 -18.62 -39.34
N ASP A 195 -9.18 -19.37 -38.58
CA ASP A 195 -8.07 -20.15 -39.17
C ASP A 195 -8.11 -21.69 -38.98
N THR A 196 -9.27 -22.30 -38.69
CA THR A 196 -9.38 -23.79 -38.68
C THR A 196 -10.52 -24.42 -39.50
N SER A 197 -11.21 -23.67 -40.36
CA SER A 197 -12.24 -24.25 -41.28
C SER A 197 -12.05 -23.90 -42.75
N THR A 198 -10.82 -23.79 -43.22
CA THR A 198 -10.52 -23.89 -44.66
C THR A 198 -9.17 -24.56 -44.85
N THR A 199 -9.14 -25.90 -44.83
CA THR A 199 -8.15 -26.73 -45.55
C THR A 199 -8.56 -28.22 -45.48
N ILE A 200 -9.07 -28.70 -46.62
CA ILE A 200 -8.93 -30.05 -47.22
C ILE A 200 -9.81 -31.21 -46.69
N GLY A 201 -10.71 -31.70 -47.57
CA GLY A 201 -11.33 -33.02 -47.50
C GLY A 201 -12.62 -33.15 -48.30
#